data_AF-A0A413PZL0-F1
#
_entry.id   AF-A0A413PZL0-F1
#
_cell.length_a   1.000
_cell.length_b   1.000
_cell.length_c   1.000
_cell.angle_alpha   90.00
_cell.angle_beta   90.00
_cell.angle_gamma   90.00
#
_symmetry.space_group_name_H-M   'P 1'
#
loop_
_entity.id
_entity.type
_entity.pdbx_description
1 polymer ?
#
loop_
_entity_poly.entity_id
_entity_poly.type
_entity_poly.pdbx_seq_one_letter_code
_entity_poly.pdbx_strand_id
1 'polypeptide(L)' 'MRRNNWKKYIIILIAFIIGLVANLAARAILPRLLPVGMQAWTGLLATLLEIVISVGIILIIIFTNHIGED' A
#
# COMPACT_ATOMS: atom_id res chain seq x y z
N MET A 1 -27.80 13.47 -2.33
CA MET A 1 -26.77 12.40 -2.48
C MET A 1 -25.42 12.98 -2.94
N ARG A 2 -24.64 13.68 -2.09
CA ARG A 2 -23.40 14.33 -2.59
C ARG A 2 -22.23 14.51 -1.60
N ARG A 3 -22.42 14.33 -0.29
CA ARG A 3 -21.36 14.66 0.70
C ARG A 3 -20.47 13.48 1.15
N ASN A 4 -20.94 12.24 1.05
CA ASN A 4 -20.18 11.07 1.54
C ASN A 4 -19.18 10.48 0.53
N ASN A 5 -19.40 10.65 -0.77
CA ASN A 5 -18.51 10.09 -1.80
C ASN A 5 -17.15 10.80 -1.85
N TRP A 6 -17.09 12.07 -1.47
CA TRP A 6 -15.85 12.85 -1.47
C TRP A 6 -14.86 12.35 -0.41
N LYS A 7 -15.37 11.93 0.76
CA LYS A 7 -14.56 11.27 1.80
C LYS A 7 -13.99 9.93 1.33
N LYS A 8 -14.80 9.12 0.63
CA LYS A 8 -14.34 7.85 0.04
C LYS A 8 -13.20 8.09 -0.96
N TYR A 9 -13.31 9.11 -1.81
CA TYR A 9 -12.25 9.48 -2.76
C TYR A 9 -10.95 9.91 -2.06
N ILE A 10 -11.04 10.68 -0.97
CA ILE A 10 -9.88 11.11 -0.18
C ILE A 10 -9.18 9.91 0.47
N ILE A 11 -9.95 8.96 1.02
CA ILE A 11 -9.39 7.73 1.63
C ILE A 11 -8.66 6.90 0.57
N ILE A 12 -9.24 6.74 -0.63
CA ILE A 12 -8.61 6.02 -1.74
C ILE A 12 -7.33 6.74 -2.20
N LEU A 13 -7.33 8.07 -2.24
CA LEU A 13 -6.15 8.86 -2.61
C LEU A 13 -5.01 8.69 -1.60
N ILE A 14 -5.31 8.72 -0.30
CA ILE A 14 -4.33 8.50 0.77
C ILE A 14 -3.76 7.08 0.68
N ALA A 15 -4.62 6.08 0.52
CA ALA A 15 -4.23 4.69 0.28
C ALA A 15 -3.26 4.54 -0.90
N PHE A 16 -3.56 5.21 -2.02
CA PHE A 16 -2.71 5.19 -3.20
C PHE A 16 -1.33 5.82 -2.95
N ILE A 17 -1.30 6.98 -2.27
CA ILE A 17 -0.03 7.64 -1.91
C ILE A 17 0.81 6.76 -0.97
N ILE A 18 0.19 6.11 0.02
CA ILE A 18 0.88 5.20 0.94
C ILE A 18 1.48 4.01 0.17
N GLY A 19 0.73 3.41 -0.76
CA GLY A 19 1.23 2.31 -1.61
C GLY A 19 2.44 2.74 -2.46
N LEU A 20 2.38 3.92 -3.07
CA LEU A 20 3.47 4.49 -3.86
C LEU A 20 4.74 4.73 -3.03
N VAL A 21 4.60 5.36 -1.87
CA VAL A 21 5.71 5.64 -0.96
C VAL A 21 6.30 4.33 -0.42
N ALA A 22 5.46 3.35 -0.09
CA ALA A 22 5.90 2.04 0.36
C ALA A 22 6.69 1.29 -0.72
N ASN A 23 6.24 1.33 -1.98
CA ASN A 23 6.97 0.72 -3.09
C ASN A 23 8.34 1.40 -3.29
N LEU A 24 8.37 2.74 -3.31
CA LEU A 24 9.62 3.49 -3.47
C LEU A 24 10.59 3.24 -2.31
N ALA A 25 10.09 3.24 -1.07
CA ALA A 25 10.86 2.95 0.12
C ALA A 25 11.36 1.50 0.14
N ALA A 26 10.52 0.53 -0.20
CA ALA A 26 10.93 -0.87 -0.34
C ALA A 26 12.07 -1.01 -1.33
N ARG A 27 11.94 -0.41 -2.52
CA ARG A 27 12.97 -0.49 -3.57
C ARG A 27 14.27 0.24 -3.21
N ALA A 28 14.22 1.29 -2.40
CA ALA A 28 15.40 2.02 -1.94
C ALA A 28 16.07 1.40 -0.70
N ILE A 29 15.29 0.79 0.20
CA ILE A 29 15.76 0.29 1.50
C ILE A 29 16.11 -1.20 1.43
N LEU A 30 15.36 -2.04 0.70
CA LEU A 30 15.66 -3.48 0.55
C LEU A 30 17.10 -3.75 0.09
N PRO A 31 17.65 -3.11 -0.96
CA PRO A 31 19.00 -3.40 -1.42
C PRO A 31 20.10 -2.93 -0.44
N ARG A 32 19.77 -2.06 0.53
CA ARG A 32 20.67 -1.68 1.63
C ARG A 32 20.62 -2.66 2.80
N LEU A 33 19.47 -3.33 3.01
CA LEU A 33 19.31 -4.34 4.06
C LEU A 33 19.69 -5.75 3.59
N LEU A 34 19.57 -6.03 2.28
CA LEU A 34 19.83 -7.36 1.73
C LEU A 34 21.29 -7.53 1.28
N PRO A 35 21.94 -8.66 1.63
CA PRO A 35 23.30 -8.96 1.23
C PRO A 35 23.40 -9.12 -0.29
N VAL A 36 24.61 -8.90 -0.84
CA VAL A 36 24.91 -8.76 -2.28
C VAL A 36 24.38 -9.91 -3.15
N GLY A 37 24.30 -11.13 -2.60
CA GLY A 37 23.73 -12.31 -3.29
C GLY A 37 22.20 -12.31 -3.44
N MET A 38 21.47 -11.53 -2.64
CA MET A 38 20.01 -11.39 -2.70
C MET A 38 19.55 -10.11 -3.41
N GLN A 39 20.47 -9.28 -3.88
CA GLN A 39 20.12 -8.05 -4.60
C GLN A 39 19.33 -8.33 -5.89
N ALA A 40 19.57 -9.44 -6.58
CA ALA A 40 18.77 -9.85 -7.73
C ALA A 40 17.27 -10.08 -7.38
N TRP A 41 17.00 -10.51 -6.14
CA TRP A 41 15.65 -10.78 -5.65
C TRP A 41 14.97 -9.55 -5.02
N THR A 42 15.70 -8.44 -4.82
CA THR A 42 15.14 -7.21 -4.23
C THR A 42 13.96 -6.68 -5.02
N GLY A 43 13.98 -6.78 -6.36
CA GLY A 43 12.86 -6.39 -7.21
C GLY A 43 11.60 -7.22 -6.93
N LEU A 44 11.75 -8.55 -6.93
CA LEU A 44 10.64 -9.47 -6.65
C LEU A 44 10.11 -9.33 -5.22
N LEU A 45 11.00 -9.18 -4.24
CA LEU A 45 10.65 -8.96 -2.84
C LEU A 45 9.92 -7.61 -2.65
N ALA A 46 10.36 -6.55 -3.32
CA ALA A 46 9.68 -5.26 -3.29
C ALA A 46 8.27 -5.34 -3.89
N THR A 47 8.09 -6.03 -5.02
CA THR A 47 6.77 -6.26 -5.62
C THR A 47 5.87 -7.09 -4.70
N LEU A 48 6.39 -8.13 -4.05
CA LEU A 48 5.62 -8.92 -3.08
C LEU A 48 5.17 -8.07 -1.88
N LEU A 49 6.07 -7.24 -1.35
CA LEU A 49 5.75 -6.31 -0.27
C LEU A 49 4.69 -5.29 -0.70
N GLU A 50 4.79 -4.76 -1.91
CA GLU A 50 3.80 -3.86 -2.49
C GLU A 50 2.42 -4.53 -2.59
N ILE A 51 2.35 -5.77 -3.06
CA ILE A 51 1.09 -6.52 -3.14
C ILE A 51 0.49 -6.71 -1.74
N VAL A 52 1.29 -7.13 -0.76
CA VAL A 52 0.81 -7.32 0.63
C VAL A 52 0.28 -6.01 1.22
N ILE A 53 0.99 -4.89 1.03
CA ILE A 53 0.57 -3.57 1.51
C ILE A 53 -0.70 -3.12 0.79
N SER A 54 -0.79 -3.30 -0.53
CA SER A 54 -1.96 -2.94 -1.33
C SER A 54 -3.21 -3.71 -0.89
N VAL A 55 -3.09 -5.03 -0.70
CA VAL A 55 -4.17 -5.89 -0.18
C VAL A 55 -4.56 -5.46 1.24
N GLY A 56 -3.58 -5.18 2.12
CA GLY A 56 -3.84 -4.72 3.48
C GLY A 56 -4.61 -3.40 3.52
N ILE A 57 -4.26 -2.44 2.67
CA ILE A 57 -4.96 -1.16 2.56
C ILE A 57 -6.39 -1.35 2.05
N ILE A 58 -6.60 -2.19 1.03
CA ILE A 58 -7.95 -2.50 0.52
C ILE A 58 -8.80 -3.14 1.63
N LEU A 59 -8.25 -4.08 2.39
CA LEU A 59 -8.94 -4.72 3.52
C LEU A 59 -9.32 -3.69 4.59
N ILE A 60 -8.40 -2.76 4.95
CA ILE A 60 -8.70 -1.67 5.89
C ILE A 60 -9.82 -0.78 5.35
N ILE A 61 -9.80 -0.44 4.06
CA ILE A 61 -10.84 0.38 3.44
C ILE A 61 -12.20 -0.33 3.48
N ILE A 62 -12.24 -1.61 3.14
CA ILE A 62 -13.49 -2.39 3.16
C ILE A 62 -14.01 -2.49 4.60
N PHE A 63 -13.15 -2.88 5.55
CA PHE A 63 -13.51 -3.05 6.95
C PHE A 63 -13.95 -1.73 7.60
N THR A 64 -13.23 -0.63 7.34
CA THR A 64 -13.58 0.70 7.87
C THR A 64 -14.84 1.27 7.22
N ASN A 65 -15.08 1.00 5.92
CA ASN A 65 -16.36 1.38 5.29
C ASN A 65 -17.52 0.54 5.84
N HIS A 66 -17.31 -0.74 6.16
CA HIS A 66 -18.34 -1.59 6.73
C HIS A 66 -18.74 -1.15 8.15
N ILE A 67 -17.83 -0.51 8.90
CA ILE A 67 -18.09 0.09 10.23
C ILE A 67 -18.79 1.47 10.12
N GLY A 68 -18.79 2.10 8.93
CA GLY A 68 -19.42 3.40 8.71
C GLY A 68 -20.83 3.35 8.13
N GLU A 69 -21.42 2.14 8.05
CA GLU A 69 -22.72 1.85 7.43
C GLU A 69 -23.71 1.27 8.45
N ASP A 70 -23.62 1.75 9.70
CA ASP A 70 -24.65 1.64 10.75
C ASP A 70 -25.25 3.03 11.06
#